data_AF-A0A536IK80-F1
#
_entry.id   AF-A0A536IK80-F1
#
_cell.length_a   1.000
_cell.length_b   1.000
_cell.length_c   1.000
_cell.angle_alpha   90.00
_cell.angle_beta   90.00
_cell.angle_gamma   90.00
#
_symmetry.space_group_name_H-M   'P 1'
#
loop_
_entity.id
_entity.type
_entity.pdbx_description
1 polymer ?
#
loop_
_entity_poly.entity_id
_entity_poly.type
_entity_poly.pdbx_seq_one_letter_code
_entity_poly.pdbx_strand_id
1 'polypeptide(L)' 'MRVIDARILEVAPGETTSTHRHAYDAVCFVLGGKGQTEIAGERYAWSKYDTVHTPALS' A
#
# COMPACT_ATOMS: atom_id res chain seq x y z
N MET A 1 -9.07 14.21 -18.19
CA MET A 1 -9.26 12.74 -18.23
C MET A 1 -8.48 12.15 -17.06
N ARG A 2 -9.08 11.26 -16.26
CA ARG A 2 -8.36 10.59 -15.16
C ARG A 2 -7.81 9.27 -15.68
N VAL A 3 -6.60 8.91 -15.27
CA VAL A 3 -5.92 7.68 -15.68
C VAL A 3 -5.70 6.82 -14.44
N ILE A 4 -5.78 5.51 -14.60
CA ILE A 4 -5.52 4.53 -13.52
C ILE A 4 -4.30 3.71 -13.94
N ASP A 5 -3.30 3.64 -13.05
CA ASP A 5 -2.24 2.62 -13.10
C ASP A 5 -2.65 1.47 -12.18
N ALA A 6 -2.48 0.23 -12.63
CA ALA A 6 -2.82 -0.96 -11.86
C ALA A 6 -1.63 -1.90 -11.83
N ARG A 7 -1.19 -2.27 -10.62
CA ARG A 7 -0.07 -3.18 -10.42
C ARG A 7 -0.45 -4.31 -9.46
N ILE A 8 0.20 -5.45 -9.63
CA ILE A 8 0.16 -6.58 -8.71
C ILE A 8 1.59 -6.75 -8.20
N LEU A 9 1.74 -6.87 -6.89
CA LEU A 9 3.03 -7.10 -6.24
C LEU A 9 2.88 -8.16 -5.15
N GLU A 10 3.94 -8.92 -4.94
CA GLU A 10 4.10 -9.87 -3.84
C GLU A 10 5.24 -9.39 -2.96
N VAL A 11 5.08 -9.54 -1.64
CA VAL A 11 6.11 -9.20 -0.64
C VAL A 11 6.44 -10.49 0.11
N ALA A 12 7.71 -10.86 0.16
CA ALA A 12 8.11 -12.09 0.83
C ALA A 12 7.88 -12.00 2.36
N PRO A 13 7.72 -13.14 3.06
CA PRO A 13 7.55 -13.13 4.50
C PRO A 13 8.71 -12.43 5.23
N GLY A 14 8.39 -11.38 5.99
CA GLY A 14 9.38 -10.61 6.77
C GLY A 14 10.12 -9.53 5.97
N GLU A 15 9.88 -9.42 4.66
CA GLU A 15 10.46 -8.37 3.84
C GLU A 15 9.88 -6.99 4.19
N THR A 16 10.73 -5.96 4.12
CA THR A 16 10.33 -4.56 4.32
C THR A 16 10.68 -3.76 3.07
N THR A 17 9.68 -3.11 2.47
CA THR A 17 9.86 -2.25 1.30
C THR A 17 10.47 -0.91 1.68
N SER A 18 11.05 -0.20 0.71
CA SER A 18 11.58 1.15 0.93
C SER A 18 10.46 2.20 1.09
N THR A 19 10.68 3.15 1.99
CA THR A 19 9.81 4.33 2.15
C THR A 19 9.98 5.27 0.96
N HIS A 20 8.87 5.72 0.37
CA HIS A 20 8.85 6.68 -0.72
C HIS A 20 7.50 7.38 -0.79
N ARG A 21 7.39 8.41 -1.64
CA ARG A 21 6.16 9.19 -1.84
C ARG A 21 5.76 9.22 -3.32
N HIS A 22 4.47 9.39 -3.57
CA HIS A 22 3.92 9.53 -4.92
C HIS A 22 3.12 10.84 -5.05
N ALA A 23 3.07 11.36 -6.27
CA ALA A 23 2.27 12.55 -6.61
C ALA A 23 0.80 12.20 -6.93
N TYR A 24 0.37 10.98 -6.63
CA TYR A 24 -0.97 10.45 -6.88
C TYR A 24 -1.41 9.58 -5.69
N ASP A 25 -2.73 9.41 -5.54
CA ASP A 25 -3.30 8.50 -4.55
C ASP A 25 -3.06 7.04 -4.96
N ALA A 26 -2.70 6.21 -4.00
CA ALA A 26 -2.57 4.77 -4.20
C ALA A 26 -3.62 4.03 -3.35
N VAL A 27 -4.33 3.10 -3.98
CA VAL A 27 -5.28 2.21 -3.31
C VAL A 27 -4.84 0.77 -3.53
N CYS A 28 -4.45 0.09 -2.45
CA CYS A 28 -3.97 -1.29 -2.49
C CYS A 28 -5.00 -2.22 -1.88
N PHE A 29 -5.49 -3.18 -2.66
CA PHE A 29 -6.36 -4.25 -2.17
C PHE A 29 -5.54 -5.49 -1.82
N VAL A 30 -5.69 -6.01 -0.61
CA VAL A 30 -4.91 -7.16 -0.13
C VAL A 30 -5.55 -8.47 -0.62
N LEU A 31 -4.98 -9.07 -1.67
CA LEU A 31 -5.45 -10.35 -2.21
C LEU A 31 -5.27 -11.53 -1.23
N GLY A 32 -4.23 -11.47 -0.39
CA GLY A 32 -3.88 -12.52 0.56
C GLY A 32 -2.79 -12.10 1.54
N GLY A 33 -2.65 -12.87 2.62
CA GLY A 33 -1.65 -12.61 3.67
C GLY A 33 -2.09 -11.60 4.71
N LYS A 34 -1.11 -11.05 5.44
CA LYS A 34 -1.26 -10.03 6.47
C LYS A 34 0.05 -9.26 6.62
N GLY A 35 -0.05 -8.02 7.07
CA GLY A 35 1.11 -7.16 7.23
C GLY A 35 0.76 -5.82 7.86
N GLN A 36 1.67 -4.88 7.70
CA GLN A 36 1.46 -3.49 8.10
C GLN A 36 2.14 -2.57 7.09
N THR A 37 1.61 -1.36 6.97
CA THR A 37 2.27 -0.27 6.23
C THR A 37 2.37 0.95 7.12
N GLU A 38 3.39 1.77 6.89
CA GLU A 38 3.50 3.08 7.52
C GLU A 38 3.06 4.15 6.51
N ILE A 39 2.14 5.03 6.89
CA ILE A 39 1.63 6.14 6.08
C ILE A 39 1.69 7.39 6.96
N ALA A 40 2.42 8.42 6.52
CA ALA A 40 2.64 9.65 7.27
C ALA A 40 3.12 9.44 8.74
N GLY A 41 3.91 8.40 8.99
CA GLY A 41 4.44 8.06 10.32
C GLY A 41 3.48 7.27 11.21
N GLU A 42 2.27 6.96 10.76
CA GLU A 42 1.33 6.08 11.46
C GLU A 42 1.33 4.67 10.83
N ARG A 43 1.22 3.64 11.68
CA ARG A 43 1.24 2.24 11.23
C ARG A 43 -0.17 1.68 11.16
N TYR A 44 -0.48 1.10 10.02
CA TYR A 44 -1.77 0.46 9.74
C TYR A 44 -1.54 -1.02 9.48
N ALA A 45 -2.07 -1.87 10.36
CA ALA A 45 -2.12 -3.31 10.15
C ALA A 45 -3.26 -3.66 9.19
N TRP A 46 -3.03 -4.65 8.34
CA TRP A 46 -4.01 -5.11 7.36
C TRP A 46 -3.89 -6.62 7.15
N SER A 47 -4.95 -7.21 6.62
CA SER A 47 -5.11 -8.62 6.34
C SER A 47 -5.86 -8.84 5.03
N LYS A 48 -6.04 -10.10 4.64
CA LYS A 48 -6.75 -10.48 3.42
C LYS A 48 -8.09 -9.75 3.30
N TYR A 49 -8.29 -9.13 2.15
CA TYR A 49 -9.45 -8.33 1.74
C TYR A 49 -9.59 -6.94 2.35
N ASP A 50 -8.62 -6.52 3.17
CA ASP A 50 -8.52 -5.11 3.53
C ASP A 50 -8.06 -4.27 2.34
N THR A 51 -8.39 -2.98 2.38
CA THR A 51 -7.92 -1.99 1.42
C THR A 51 -7.13 -0.92 2.17
N VAL A 52 -5.95 -0.61 1.65
CA VAL A 52 -5.08 0.45 2.14
C VAL A 52 -5.18 1.62 1.18
N HIS A 53 -5.45 2.82 1.69
CA HIS A 53 -5.40 4.06 0.94
C HIS A 53 -4.21 4.90 1.40
N THR A 54 -3.31 5.20 0.48
CA THR A 54 -2.15 6.08 0.70
C THR A 54 -2.36 7.36 -0.11
N PRO A 55 -2.66 8.50 0.55
CA PRO A 55 -2.88 9.78 -0.14
C PRO A 55 -1.61 10.29 -0.84
N ALA A 56 -1.81 11.13 -1.86
CA ALA A 56 -0.70 11.83 -2.50
C ALA A 56 0.16 12.59 -1.47
N LEU A 57 1.48 12.45 -1.60
CA LEU A 57 2.51 13.16 -0.79
C LEU A 57 2.52 12.88 0.72
N SER A 58 1.78 11.87 1.22
CA SER A 58 1.84 11.41 2.62
C SER A 58 3.17 10.76 3.00
#